data_AF-A0A968PDU2-F1
#
_entry.id   AF-A0A968PDU2-F1
#
_cell.length_a   1.000
_cell.length_b   1.000
_cell.length_c   1.000
_cell.angle_alpha   90.00
_cell.angle_beta   90.00
_cell.angle_gamma   90.00
#
_symmetry.space_group_name_H-M   'P 1'
#
loop_
_entity.id
_entity.type
_entity.pdbx_description
1 polymer ?
#
loop_
_entity_poly.entity_id
_entity_poly.type
_entity_poly.pdbx_seq_one_letter_code
_entity_poly.pdbx_strand_id
1 'polypeptide(L)'
;MRDQALAAVVRHFVNQGATTVTATPDGIDLQGTCLSQGVDLRPGHVKLEKGWYSGYLRVATNEKGVVRSYFSAGDTKRGRFIEKQARAILEKQFSGKVID
;
A
#
# COMPACT_ATOMS: atom_id res chain seq x y z
N MET A 1 1.10 -17.26 4.85
CA MET A 1 2.01 -16.73 3.80
C MET A 1 1.47 -15.47 3.14
N ARG A 2 0.31 -15.46 2.46
CA ARG A 2 -0.20 -14.24 1.77
C ARG A 2 -0.45 -13.05 2.71
N ASP A 3 -1.10 -13.30 3.86
CA ASP A 3 -1.39 -12.24 4.83
C ASP A 3 -0.11 -11.73 5.50
N GLN A 4 0.88 -12.62 5.67
CA GLN A 4 2.21 -12.26 6.15
C GLN A 4 2.98 -11.42 5.12
N ALA A 5 2.84 -11.72 3.83
CA ALA A 5 3.44 -10.95 2.74
C ALA A 5 2.83 -9.54 2.67
N LEU A 6 1.50 -9.44 2.70
CA LEU A 6 0.80 -8.15 2.79
C LEU A 6 1.26 -7.37 4.03
N ALA A 7 1.27 -8.02 5.20
CA ALA A 7 1.69 -7.39 6.45
C ALA A 7 3.14 -6.92 6.44
N ALA A 8 4.06 -7.64 5.76
CA ALA A 8 5.45 -7.22 5.61
C ALA A 8 5.58 -5.96 4.75
N VAL A 9 4.83 -5.88 3.64
CA VAL A 9 4.80 -4.67 2.80
C VAL A 9 4.23 -3.48 3.57
N VAL A 10 3.10 -3.67 4.25
CA VAL A 10 2.47 -2.63 5.09
C VAL A 10 3.45 -2.14 6.15
N ARG A 11 4.07 -3.07 6.90
CA ARG A 11 5.03 -2.75 7.97
C ARG A 11 6.23 -1.96 7.46
N HIS A 12 6.76 -2.30 6.30
CA HIS A 12 7.89 -1.57 5.70
C HIS A 12 7.58 -0.10 5.48
N PHE A 13 6.40 0.21 4.97
CA PHE A 13 5.97 1.59 4.72
C PHE A 13 5.56 2.32 6.00
N VAL A 14 4.90 1.64 6.94
CA VAL A 14 4.60 2.21 8.27
C VAL A 14 5.89 2.61 9.00
N ASN A 15 6.92 1.78 8.95
CA ASN A 15 8.24 2.10 9.52
C ASN A 15 8.93 3.31 8.84
N GLN A 16 8.44 3.75 7.68
CA GLN A 16 8.90 4.94 6.97
C GLN A 16 7.98 6.15 7.17
N GLY A 17 6.99 6.05 8.08
CA GLY A 17 6.07 7.13 8.40
C GLY A 17 4.79 7.13 7.58
N ALA A 18 4.45 6.03 6.91
CA ALA A 18 3.13 5.90 6.29
C ALA A 18 2.05 5.61 7.34
N THR A 19 0.86 6.15 7.13
CA THR A 19 -0.34 5.82 7.91
C THR A 19 -1.11 4.70 7.22
N THR A 20 -1.91 3.96 7.99
CA THR A 20 -2.76 2.87 7.49
C THR A 20 -4.22 3.11 7.82
N VAL A 21 -5.10 2.79 6.88
CA VAL A 21 -6.55 2.72 7.11
C VAL A 21 -7.06 1.38 6.58
N THR A 22 -7.75 0.61 7.42
CA THR A 22 -8.32 -0.71 7.06
C THR A 22 -9.85 -0.71 7.09
N ALA A 23 -10.47 0.29 7.71
CA ALA A 23 -11.91 0.48 7.76
C ALA A 23 -12.27 1.94 7.49
N THR A 24 -13.46 2.19 6.95
CA THR A 24 -14.00 3.55 6.88
C THR A 24 -14.25 4.13 8.29
N PRO A 25 -14.44 5.46 8.43
CA PRO A 25 -14.86 6.05 9.71
C PRO A 25 -16.12 5.41 10.30
N ASP A 26 -17.02 4.90 9.46
CA ASP A 26 -18.25 4.21 9.86
C ASP A 26 -18.04 2.71 10.20
N GLY A 27 -16.79 2.26 10.23
CA GLY A 27 -16.43 0.88 10.59
C GLY A 27 -16.57 -0.15 9.47
N ILE A 28 -16.77 0.27 8.22
CA ILE A 28 -16.88 -0.66 7.09
C ILE A 28 -15.49 -1.14 6.69
N ASP A 29 -15.27 -2.45 6.76
CA ASP A 29 -14.00 -3.08 6.36
C ASP A 29 -13.73 -2.86 4.86
N LEU A 30 -12.55 -2.33 4.55
CA LEU A 30 -12.11 -2.06 3.18
C LEU A 30 -11.62 -3.32 2.45
N GLN A 31 -11.60 -4.49 3.10
CA GLN A 31 -11.11 -5.76 2.56
C GLN A 31 -9.65 -5.65 2.07
N GLY A 32 -8.88 -4.79 2.73
CA GLY A 32 -7.53 -4.41 2.33
C GLY A 32 -6.96 -3.35 3.26
N THR A 33 -5.81 -2.81 2.88
CA THR A 33 -5.11 -1.78 3.64
C THR A 33 -4.78 -0.60 2.73
N CYS A 34 -5.37 0.55 3.04
CA CYS A 34 -4.92 1.82 2.50
C CYS A 34 -3.64 2.24 3.24
N LEU A 35 -2.62 2.63 2.49
CA LEU A 35 -1.36 3.20 2.96
C LEU A 35 -1.22 4.61 2.41
N SER A 36 -0.82 5.58 3.20
CA SER A 36 -0.51 6.91 2.66
C SER A 36 0.60 7.61 3.42
N GLN A 37 1.31 8.51 2.75
CA GLN A 37 2.30 9.39 3.36
C GLN A 37 2.19 10.77 2.72
N GLY A 38 2.17 11.82 3.54
CA GLY A 38 2.05 13.21 3.08
C GLY A 38 0.69 13.51 2.44
N VAL A 39 -0.35 12.75 2.78
CA VAL A 39 -1.73 12.90 2.29
C VAL A 39 -2.64 13.25 3.45
N ASP A 40 -3.30 14.40 3.37
CA ASP A 40 -4.32 14.85 4.32
C ASP A 40 -5.61 15.17 3.55
N LEU A 41 -6.66 14.39 3.82
CA LEU A 41 -7.95 14.41 3.12
C LEU A 41 -9.11 14.60 4.11
N ARG A 42 -8.99 15.55 5.02
CA ARG A 42 -10.07 15.90 5.94
C ARG A 42 -11.21 16.62 5.20
N PRO A 43 -12.48 16.52 5.63
CA PRO A 43 -13.58 17.24 5.00
C PRO A 43 -13.27 18.75 4.89
N GLY A 44 -13.37 19.29 3.68
CA GLY A 44 -13.06 20.70 3.39
C GLY A 44 -11.56 21.04 3.36
N HIS A 45 -10.67 20.07 3.52
CA HIS A 45 -9.22 20.27 3.51
C HIS A 45 -8.48 19.17 2.75
N VAL A 46 -7.84 19.54 1.65
CA VAL A 46 -6.95 18.66 0.89
C VAL A 46 -5.55 19.24 0.91
N LYS A 47 -4.59 18.50 1.46
CA LYS A 47 -3.17 18.85 1.41
C LYS A 47 -2.35 17.64 0.98
N LEU A 48 -1.52 17.85 -0.04
CA LEU A 48 -0.60 16.86 -0.59
C LEU A 48 0.82 17.40 -0.45
N GLU A 49 1.63 16.74 0.37
CA GLU A 49 3.03 17.15 0.60
C GLU A 49 3.93 16.74 -0.57
N LYS A 50 5.09 17.39 -0.69
CA LYS A 50 6.05 17.02 -1.74
C LYS A 50 6.50 15.57 -1.54
N GLY A 51 6.36 14.75 -2.59
CA GLY A 51 6.68 13.33 -2.54
C GLY A 51 5.61 12.46 -1.86
N TRP A 52 4.37 12.97 -1.75
CA TRP A 52 3.23 12.20 -1.26
C TRP A 52 3.02 10.91 -2.06
N TYR A 53 2.44 9.92 -1.38
CA TYR A 53 1.83 8.78 -2.05
C TYR A 53 0.64 8.24 -1.26
N SER A 54 -0.22 7.54 -1.98
CA SER A 54 -1.31 6.75 -1.43
C SER A 54 -1.34 5.41 -2.15
N GLY A 55 -1.71 4.35 -1.46
CA GLY A 55 -1.86 3.04 -2.05
C GLY A 55 -2.90 2.21 -1.35
N TYR A 56 -3.38 1.19 -2.04
CA TYR A 56 -4.32 0.22 -1.53
C TYR A 56 -3.78 -1.17 -1.84
N LEU A 57 -3.62 -1.99 -0.80
CA LEU A 57 -3.12 -3.34 -0.91
C LEU A 57 -4.16 -4.31 -0.39
N ARG A 58 -4.39 -5.39 -1.12
CA ARG A 58 -5.29 -6.46 -0.69
C ARG A 58 -4.84 -7.82 -1.18
N VAL A 59 -5.23 -8.85 -0.46
CA VAL A 59 -5.14 -10.23 -0.94
C VAL A 59 -6.28 -10.46 -1.95
N ALA A 60 -5.99 -11.11 -3.08
CA ALA A 60 -7.02 -11.48 -4.04
C ALA A 60 -7.98 -12.52 -3.44
N THR A 61 -9.28 -12.34 -3.67
CA THR A 61 -10.32 -13.23 -3.14
C THR A 61 -10.45 -14.53 -3.94
N ASN A 62 -10.20 -14.47 -5.25
CA ASN A 62 -10.34 -15.57 -6.21
C ASN A 62 -9.00 -16.25 -6.58
N GLU A 63 -7.87 -15.60 -6.33
CA GLU A 63 -6.54 -16.10 -6.71
C GLU A 63 -5.70 -16.41 -5.46
N LYS A 64 -5.44 -17.69 -5.22
CA LYS A 64 -4.64 -18.12 -4.06
C LYS A 64 -3.20 -17.63 -4.21
N GLY A 65 -2.73 -16.92 -3.19
CA GLY A 65 -1.34 -16.44 -3.13
C GLY A 65 -1.07 -15.11 -3.84
N VAL A 66 -2.10 -14.45 -4.38
CA VAL A 66 -1.95 -13.16 -5.06
C VAL A 66 -2.22 -12.01 -4.10
N VAL A 67 -1.31 -11.03 -4.10
CA VAL A 67 -1.47 -9.73 -3.43
C VAL A 67 -1.56 -8.66 -4.53
N ARG A 68 -2.66 -7.91 -4.54
CA ARG A 68 -2.87 -6.78 -5.45
C ARG A 68 -2.49 -5.50 -4.74
N SER A 69 -1.63 -4.70 -5.37
CA SER A 69 -1.15 -3.43 -4.82
C SER A 69 -1.36 -2.34 -5.86
N TYR A 70 -2.05 -1.27 -5.46
CA TYR A 70 -2.32 -0.11 -6.29
C TYR A 70 -1.68 1.09 -5.64
N PHE A 71 -0.88 1.87 -6.37
CA PHE A 71 -0.19 3.04 -5.83
C PHE A 71 -0.43 4.26 -6.71
N SER A 72 -0.61 5.40 -6.07
CA SER A 72 -0.63 6.74 -6.65
C SER A 72 0.41 7.59 -5.92
N ALA A 73 1.15 8.41 -6.65
CA ALA A 73 2.19 9.25 -6.08
C ALA A 73 2.23 10.61 -6.76
N GLY A 74 2.73 11.62 -6.04
CA GLY A 74 2.85 12.98 -6.56
C GLY A 74 3.85 13.15 -7.70
N ASP A 75 4.74 12.17 -7.89
CA ASP A 75 5.68 12.15 -9.00
C ASP A 75 6.08 10.71 -9.38
N THR A 76 6.53 10.54 -10.62
CA THR A 76 6.86 9.22 -11.17
C THR A 76 8.08 8.58 -10.48
N LYS A 77 9.03 9.38 -9.98
CA LYS A 77 10.22 8.85 -9.29
C LYS A 77 9.81 8.23 -7.96
N ARG A 78 8.91 8.88 -7.22
CA ARG A 78 8.34 8.37 -5.98
C ARG A 78 7.48 7.13 -6.24
N GLY A 79 6.63 7.15 -7.26
CA GLY A 79 5.82 5.99 -7.65
C GLY A 79 6.67 4.75 -7.93
N ARG A 80 7.69 4.89 -8.80
CA ARG A 80 8.64 3.79 -9.10
C ARG A 80 9.42 3.31 -7.88
N PHE A 81 9.78 4.22 -6.97
CA PHE A 81 10.45 3.84 -5.73
C PHE A 81 9.56 2.95 -4.86
N ILE A 82 8.30 3.34 -4.65
CA ILE A 82 7.35 2.58 -3.83
C ILE A 82 7.09 1.21 -4.45
N GLU A 83 6.83 1.17 -5.76
CA GLU A 83 6.63 -0.07 -6.49
C GLU A 83 7.84 -1.01 -6.34
N LYS A 84 9.06 -0.50 -6.58
CA LYS A 84 10.30 -1.28 -6.45
C LYS A 84 10.47 -1.85 -5.05
N GLN A 85 10.14 -1.09 -4.01
CA GLN A 85 10.25 -1.53 -2.62
C GLN A 85 9.23 -2.64 -2.31
N ALA A 86 7.98 -2.47 -2.74
CA ALA A 86 6.94 -3.48 -2.57
C ALA A 86 7.31 -4.80 -3.29
N ARG A 87 7.75 -4.71 -4.56
CA ARG A 87 8.24 -5.85 -5.34
C ARG A 87 9.41 -6.54 -4.65
N ALA A 88 10.41 -5.78 -4.19
CA ALA A 88 11.59 -6.35 -3.53
C ALA A 88 11.25 -7.13 -2.25
N ILE A 89 10.27 -6.67 -1.45
CA ILE A 89 9.82 -7.40 -0.26
C ILE A 89 9.15 -8.71 -0.66
N LEU A 90 8.21 -8.65 -1.60
CA LEU A 90 7.46 -9.81 -2.05
C LEU A 90 8.36 -10.85 -2.71
N GLU A 91 9.28 -10.43 -3.58
CA GLU A 91 10.21 -11.31 -4.27
C GLU A 91 11.24 -11.92 -3.32
N LYS A 92 11.93 -11.11 -2.52
CA LYS A 92 13.08 -11.59 -1.73
C LYS A 92 12.70 -12.33 -0.47
N GLN A 93 11.58 -11.97 0.17
CA GLN A 93 11.18 -12.58 1.44
C GLN A 93 10.12 -13.67 1.28
N PHE A 94 9.33 -13.61 0.20
CA PHE A 94 8.20 -14.51 -0.01
C PHE A 94 8.24 -15.26 -1.34
N SER A 95 9.34 -15.13 -2.10
CA SER A 95 9.51 -15.74 -3.43
C SER A 95 8.36 -15.38 -4.39
N GLY A 96 7.80 -14.18 -4.22
CA GLY A 96 6.74 -13.64 -5.05
C GLY A 96 7.20 -13.43 -6.49
N LYS A 97 6.25 -13.52 -7.41
CA LYS A 97 6.47 -13.19 -8.83
C LYS A 97 5.47 -12.12 -9.23
N VAL A 98 5.93 -11.20 -10.06
CA VAL A 98 5.09 -10.17 -10.65
C VAL A 98 4.12 -10.87 -11.62
N ILE A 99 2.86 -10.45 -11.56
CA ILE A 99 1.81 -10.83 -12.49
C ILE A 99 1.35 -9.51 -13.10
N ASP A 100 1.72 -9.27 -14.35
CA ASP A 100 1.28 -8.10 -15.13
C ASP A 100 -0.03 -8.40 -15.86
#